data_AF-A0A832GQ35-F1
#
_entry.id   AF-A0A832GQ35-F1
#
_cell.length_a   1.000
_cell.length_b   1.000
_cell.length_c   1.000
_cell.angle_alpha   90.00
_cell.angle_beta   90.00
_cell.angle_gamma   90.00
#
_symmetry.space_group_name_H-M   'P 1'
#
loop_
_entity.id
_entity.type
_entity.pdbx_description
1 polymer ?
#
loop_
_entity_poly.entity_id
_entity_poly.type
_entity_poly.pdbx_seq_one_letter_code
_entity_poly.pdbx_strand_id
1 'polypeptide(L)'
;MVRRKTLFLIVLALIVKGFLALITPRSFDFINIAYMGSFEKFRLPALTPYFFTALLMNLFFRFWLLMPISHPPVGSFLRHGFFAATFEAFIYMAVMKLPMLIFDGLTGLAVYKIVKFNASRNEALTAAWLWFFNPYLTVAIEMDGTIDVVSVFFAITSLYFFIKEKFKLSGFLLTIGTIARFWPLALIPFYLIVLINKKAWRNFVNFILGFSLTILIFLLLIALIKGLNVFQEFYGMLISYAAQHEFKWFLGFNISGWGWRITIGLVSLIYFAQAFLTFKFWRKDLKAALNCAFLILLAFTAFAYWNRYYTIWVTPLAIIDYTLNKNKYELNYKVLFILFWVGLSLFNFSLWWIPPLFFIYPYTKWLLSLDAIVKAFEAQESSSLLIPTFGRSILAASALIYFLKVNFRRFKRVY
;
A
#
# COMPACT_ATOMS: atom_id res chain seq x y z
N MET A 1 -24.74 -15.19 -18.26
CA MET A 1 -24.30 -16.07 -17.16
C MET A 1 -22.96 -15.66 -16.52
N VAL A 2 -21.90 -15.36 -17.29
CA VAL A 2 -20.54 -15.03 -16.77
C VAL A 2 -20.51 -13.93 -15.70
N ARG A 3 -21.34 -12.87 -15.84
CA ARG A 3 -21.38 -11.74 -14.89
C ARG A 3 -21.77 -12.17 -13.48
N ARG A 4 -22.73 -13.09 -13.33
CA ARG A 4 -23.20 -13.56 -12.02
C ARG A 4 -22.15 -14.43 -11.34
N LYS A 5 -21.52 -15.35 -12.09
CA LYS A 5 -20.45 -16.21 -11.58
C LYS A 5 -19.25 -15.40 -11.07
N THR A 6 -18.77 -14.41 -11.82
CA THR A 6 -17.65 -13.57 -11.37
C THR A 6 -18.00 -12.77 -10.11
N LEU A 7 -19.18 -12.15 -10.06
CA LEU A 7 -19.60 -11.38 -8.89
C LEU A 7 -19.67 -12.29 -7.65
N PHE A 8 -20.28 -13.47 -7.79
CA PHE A 8 -20.33 -14.47 -6.73
C PHE A 8 -18.93 -14.83 -6.21
N LEU A 9 -17.97 -15.06 -7.11
CA LEU A 9 -16.61 -15.44 -6.72
C LEU A 9 -15.85 -14.30 -6.04
N ILE A 10 -16.04 -13.04 -6.46
CA ILE A 10 -15.47 -11.87 -5.77
C ILE A 10 -16.07 -11.73 -4.37
N VAL A 11 -17.39 -11.89 -4.24
CA VAL A 11 -18.06 -11.86 -2.93
C VAL A 11 -17.56 -13.00 -2.05
N LEU A 12 -17.42 -14.21 -2.59
CA LEU A 12 -16.86 -15.34 -1.87
C LEU A 12 -15.42 -15.08 -1.41
N ALA A 13 -14.57 -14.50 -2.26
CA ALA A 13 -13.20 -14.12 -1.88
C ALA A 13 -13.18 -13.11 -0.73
N LEU A 14 -14.03 -12.08 -0.76
CA LEU A 14 -14.16 -11.10 0.31
C LEU A 14 -14.69 -11.70 1.61
N ILE A 15 -15.63 -12.65 1.53
CA ILE A 15 -16.13 -13.40 2.69
C ILE A 15 -14.99 -14.21 3.32
N VAL A 16 -14.24 -14.98 2.51
CA VAL A 16 -13.10 -15.77 3.00
C VAL A 16 -12.04 -14.87 3.63
N LYS A 17 -11.70 -13.76 2.97
CA LYS A 17 -10.80 -12.73 3.51
C LYS A 17 -11.27 -12.17 4.84
N GLY A 18 -12.56 -11.84 4.94
CA GLY A 18 -13.18 -11.37 6.17
C GLY A 18 -13.07 -12.39 7.30
N PHE A 19 -13.36 -13.68 7.05
CA PHE A 19 -13.17 -14.74 8.03
C PHE A 19 -11.71 -14.87 8.49
N LEU A 20 -10.76 -14.80 7.56
CA LEU A 20 -9.33 -14.84 7.89
C LEU A 20 -8.90 -13.61 8.72
N ALA A 21 -9.43 -12.42 8.42
CA ALA A 21 -9.16 -11.20 9.18
C ALA A 21 -9.58 -11.34 10.65
N LEU A 22 -10.72 -11.99 10.93
CA LEU A 22 -11.25 -12.20 12.27
C LEU A 22 -10.35 -13.05 13.17
N ILE A 23 -9.74 -14.08 12.61
CA ILE A 23 -8.99 -15.08 13.39
C ILE A 23 -7.49 -14.75 13.54
N THR A 24 -7.07 -13.56 13.12
CA THR A 24 -5.65 -13.17 12.99
C THR A 24 -5.31 -11.90 13.79
N PRO A 25 -5.33 -11.95 15.13
CA PRO A 25 -5.17 -10.77 15.98
C PRO A 25 -3.70 -10.37 16.22
N ARG A 26 -2.72 -11.20 15.86
CA ARG A 26 -1.33 -11.06 16.34
C ARG A 26 -0.45 -10.09 15.55
N SER A 27 -1.00 -9.33 14.61
CA SER A 27 -0.15 -8.38 13.88
C SER A 27 0.24 -7.19 14.74
N PHE A 28 1.53 -6.91 14.75
CA PHE A 28 2.10 -5.73 15.39
C PHE A 28 1.54 -4.42 14.80
N ASP A 29 1.43 -4.33 13.46
CA ASP A 29 0.96 -3.12 12.77
C ASP A 29 -0.53 -2.88 13.05
N PHE A 30 -1.34 -3.94 12.94
CA PHE A 30 -2.75 -3.90 13.28
C PHE A 30 -2.98 -3.49 14.73
N ILE A 31 -2.29 -4.12 15.68
CA ILE A 31 -2.44 -3.81 17.10
C ILE A 31 -2.13 -2.33 17.33
N ASN A 32 -1.01 -1.83 16.80
CA ASN A 32 -0.63 -0.42 16.98
C ASN A 32 -1.68 0.53 16.40
N ILE A 33 -2.17 0.29 15.18
CA ILE A 33 -3.15 1.18 14.57
C ILE A 33 -4.53 1.08 15.22
N ALA A 34 -4.90 -0.10 15.75
CA ALA A 34 -6.11 -0.29 16.53
C ALA A 34 -6.06 0.49 17.86
N TYR A 35 -4.91 0.46 18.57
CA TYR A 35 -4.68 1.29 19.76
C TYR A 35 -4.66 2.79 19.44
N MET A 36 -4.02 3.19 18.34
CA MET A 36 -4.04 4.58 17.91
C MET A 36 -5.46 5.02 17.56
N GLY A 37 -6.27 4.15 16.97
CA GLY A 37 -7.67 4.41 16.65
C GLY A 37 -8.61 4.43 17.87
N SER A 38 -8.29 3.73 18.96
CA SER A 38 -9.16 3.71 20.15
C SER A 38 -9.07 4.97 21.02
N PHE A 39 -7.98 5.74 20.89
CA PHE A 39 -7.66 6.90 21.73
C PHE A 39 -7.58 6.62 23.24
N GLU A 40 -7.46 5.35 23.65
CA GLU A 40 -7.35 5.01 25.08
C GLU A 40 -6.07 5.56 25.72
N LYS A 41 -4.94 5.50 25.00
CA LYS A 41 -3.65 6.02 25.47
C LYS A 41 -3.39 7.46 25.03
N PHE A 42 -4.04 7.93 23.96
CA PHE A 42 -3.78 9.24 23.35
C PHE A 42 -5.10 9.99 23.22
N ARG A 43 -5.31 11.05 24.01
CA ARG A 43 -6.51 11.91 23.87
C ARG A 43 -6.67 12.44 22.44
N LEU A 44 -5.56 12.73 21.77
CA LEU A 44 -5.42 12.95 20.33
C LEU A 44 -4.02 12.43 19.94
N PRO A 45 -3.88 11.57 18.91
CA PRO A 45 -2.56 11.17 18.46
C PRO A 45 -1.75 12.39 18.01
N ALA A 46 -0.43 12.36 18.25
CA ALA A 46 0.48 13.31 17.63
C ALA A 46 0.29 13.27 16.10
N LEU A 47 0.56 14.39 15.41
CA LEU A 47 0.64 14.35 13.96
C LEU A 47 1.77 13.39 13.57
N THR A 48 1.39 12.21 13.09
CA THR A 48 2.28 11.18 12.57
C THR A 48 1.84 10.85 11.15
N PRO A 49 2.67 10.14 10.36
CA PRO A 49 2.25 9.63 9.04
C PRO A 49 0.97 8.77 9.09
N TYR A 50 0.58 8.29 10.28
CA TYR A 50 -0.60 7.47 10.52
C TYR A 50 -1.80 8.27 11.05
N PHE A 51 -1.70 9.59 11.21
CA PHE A 51 -2.73 10.38 11.89
C PHE A 51 -4.10 10.26 11.21
N PHE A 52 -4.16 10.40 9.88
CA PHE A 52 -5.40 10.22 9.13
C PHE A 52 -5.97 8.81 9.27
N THR A 53 -5.10 7.81 9.22
CA THR A 53 -5.53 6.43 9.43
C THR A 53 -6.07 6.22 10.84
N ALA A 54 -5.43 6.78 11.86
CA ALA A 54 -5.92 6.69 13.24
C ALA A 54 -7.32 7.32 13.38
N LEU A 55 -7.58 8.46 12.71
CA LEU A 55 -8.91 9.05 12.64
C LEU A 55 -9.92 8.12 11.95
N LEU A 56 -9.53 7.53 10.80
CA LEU A 56 -10.36 6.56 10.09
C LEU A 56 -10.70 5.37 11.00
N MET A 57 -9.71 4.79 11.67
CA MET A 57 -9.88 3.69 12.60
C MET A 57 -10.73 4.08 13.81
N ASN A 58 -10.65 5.33 14.26
CA ASN A 58 -11.52 5.82 15.32
C ASN A 58 -13.00 5.78 14.93
N LEU A 59 -13.35 6.07 13.67
CA LEU A 59 -14.74 5.96 13.22
C LEU A 59 -15.30 4.53 13.40
N PHE A 60 -14.49 3.52 13.07
CA PHE A 60 -14.86 2.11 13.27
C PHE A 60 -14.86 1.74 14.75
N PHE A 61 -13.92 2.24 15.54
CA PHE A 61 -13.94 2.06 16.99
C PHE A 61 -15.21 2.65 17.61
N ARG A 62 -15.65 3.84 17.21
CA ARG A 62 -16.93 4.42 17.65
C ARG A 62 -18.11 3.56 17.23
N PHE A 63 -18.08 2.98 16.02
CA PHE A 63 -19.11 2.04 15.59
C PHE A 63 -19.16 0.78 16.48
N TRP A 64 -18.01 0.24 16.90
CA TRP A 64 -17.95 -0.86 17.87
C TRP A 64 -18.56 -0.48 19.24
N LEU A 65 -18.28 0.73 19.74
CA LEU A 65 -18.87 1.25 20.99
C LEU A 65 -20.40 1.40 20.95
N LEU A 66 -21.00 1.52 19.77
CA LEU A 66 -22.46 1.63 19.61
C LEU A 66 -23.15 0.25 19.59
N MET A 67 -22.41 -0.85 19.51
CA MET A 67 -22.99 -2.19 19.51
C MET A 67 -23.47 -2.59 20.92
N PRO A 68 -24.57 -3.35 21.06
CA PRO A 68 -25.12 -3.75 22.35
C PRO A 68 -24.36 -4.95 22.96
N ILE A 69 -23.06 -4.78 23.17
CA ILE A 69 -22.14 -5.75 23.76
C ILE A 69 -21.32 -5.08 24.87
N SER A 70 -20.55 -5.84 25.63
CA SER A 70 -19.62 -5.23 26.59
C SER A 70 -18.41 -4.61 25.87
N HIS A 71 -17.90 -3.50 26.40
CA HIS A 71 -16.76 -2.77 25.83
C HIS A 71 -15.60 -2.72 26.83
N PRO A 72 -14.94 -3.86 27.10
CA PRO A 72 -13.75 -3.85 27.94
C PRO A 72 -12.67 -2.95 27.32
N PRO A 73 -11.76 -2.36 28.10
CA PRO A 73 -10.65 -1.59 27.54
C PRO A 73 -9.84 -2.45 26.55
N VAL A 74 -9.45 -1.90 25.39
CA VAL A 74 -8.68 -2.60 24.34
C VAL A 74 -7.42 -3.23 24.93
N GLY A 75 -6.78 -2.53 25.87
CA GLY A 75 -5.65 -3.00 26.69
C GLY A 75 -5.82 -4.38 27.34
N SER A 76 -7.05 -4.71 27.72
CA SER A 76 -7.37 -5.92 28.50
C SER A 76 -7.48 -7.17 27.64
N PHE A 77 -7.78 -7.04 26.34
CA PHE A 77 -8.00 -8.19 25.44
C PHE A 77 -7.12 -8.19 24.19
N LEU A 78 -6.47 -7.09 23.82
CA LEU A 78 -5.60 -7.03 22.64
C LEU A 78 -4.33 -6.26 22.96
N ARG A 79 -3.17 -6.93 23.04
CA ARG A 79 -1.85 -6.30 23.21
C ARG A 79 -0.76 -7.14 22.55
N HIS A 80 0.45 -6.60 22.44
CA HIS A 80 1.57 -7.33 21.86
C HIS A 80 1.78 -8.67 22.58
N GLY A 81 1.69 -9.77 21.82
CA GLY A 81 1.83 -11.13 22.33
C GLY A 81 0.61 -11.72 23.04
N PHE A 82 -0.50 -10.99 23.18
CA PHE A 82 -1.67 -11.45 23.93
C PHE A 82 -2.99 -11.06 23.24
N PHE A 83 -3.89 -12.03 23.13
CA PHE A 83 -5.25 -11.83 22.68
C PHE A 83 -6.19 -12.66 23.53
N ALA A 84 -7.15 -12.03 24.19
CA ALA A 84 -8.20 -12.74 24.91
C ALA A 84 -9.29 -13.12 23.91
N ALA A 85 -9.49 -14.42 23.71
CA ALA A 85 -10.40 -14.98 22.71
C ALA A 85 -11.88 -14.86 23.12
N THR A 86 -12.32 -13.68 23.57
CA THR A 86 -13.72 -13.44 23.94
C THR A 86 -14.54 -13.04 22.72
N PHE A 87 -15.86 -13.16 22.84
CA PHE A 87 -16.78 -12.73 21.78
C PHE A 87 -16.58 -11.26 21.42
N GLU A 88 -16.45 -10.39 22.42
CA GLU A 88 -16.23 -8.95 22.26
C GLU A 88 -14.93 -8.65 21.51
N ALA A 89 -13.86 -9.38 21.81
CA ALA A 89 -12.58 -9.23 21.15
C ALA A 89 -12.67 -9.59 19.66
N PHE A 90 -13.38 -10.66 19.30
CA PHE A 90 -13.61 -11.00 17.89
C PHE A 90 -14.48 -9.98 17.16
N ILE A 91 -15.53 -9.45 17.79
CA ILE A 91 -16.35 -8.37 17.21
C ILE A 91 -15.53 -7.09 17.05
N TYR A 92 -14.68 -6.76 18.03
CA TYR A 92 -13.74 -5.64 17.92
C TYR A 92 -12.80 -5.83 16.72
N MET A 93 -12.18 -7.01 16.59
CA MET A 93 -11.31 -7.34 15.45
C MET A 93 -12.05 -7.19 14.11
N ALA A 94 -13.29 -7.70 14.04
CA ALA A 94 -14.14 -7.58 12.86
C ALA A 94 -14.30 -6.13 12.41
N VAL A 95 -14.72 -5.28 13.35
CA VAL A 95 -15.03 -3.88 13.09
C VAL A 95 -13.76 -3.11 12.75
N MET A 96 -12.66 -3.36 13.45
CA MET A 96 -11.41 -2.64 13.24
C MET A 96 -10.68 -3.05 11.96
N LYS A 97 -10.85 -4.28 11.46
CA LYS A 97 -10.30 -4.69 10.15
C LYS A 97 -11.24 -4.40 8.97
N LEU A 98 -12.52 -4.12 9.22
CA LEU A 98 -13.49 -3.75 8.20
C LEU A 98 -13.02 -2.64 7.24
N PRO A 99 -12.36 -1.53 7.67
CA PRO A 99 -11.84 -0.54 6.72
C PRO A 99 -10.84 -1.16 5.73
N MET A 100 -9.93 -2.02 6.18
CA MET A 100 -8.93 -2.66 5.31
C MET A 100 -9.63 -3.52 4.25
N LEU A 101 -10.60 -4.35 4.65
CA LEU A 101 -11.38 -5.20 3.75
C LEU A 101 -12.20 -4.38 2.73
N ILE A 102 -12.79 -3.25 3.16
CA ILE A 102 -13.50 -2.33 2.26
C ILE A 102 -12.53 -1.77 1.23
N PHE A 103 -11.38 -1.23 1.66
CA PHE A 103 -10.42 -0.61 0.76
C PHE A 103 -9.67 -1.64 -0.11
N ASP A 104 -9.51 -2.88 0.32
CA ASP A 104 -9.06 -4.01 -0.51
C ASP A 104 -10.06 -4.28 -1.66
N GLY A 105 -11.34 -4.42 -1.31
CA GLY A 105 -12.40 -4.60 -2.30
C GLY A 105 -12.48 -3.46 -3.30
N LEU A 106 -12.43 -2.22 -2.83
CA LEU A 106 -12.43 -1.03 -3.67
C LEU A 106 -11.17 -0.93 -4.55
N THR A 107 -10.00 -1.35 -4.07
CA THR A 107 -8.76 -1.39 -4.87
C THR A 107 -8.85 -2.42 -5.99
N GLY A 108 -9.35 -3.63 -5.71
CA GLY A 108 -9.60 -4.63 -6.76
C GLY A 108 -10.56 -4.13 -7.84
N LEU A 109 -11.60 -3.38 -7.45
CA LEU A 109 -12.52 -2.72 -8.39
C LEU A 109 -11.85 -1.60 -9.19
N ALA A 110 -10.95 -0.82 -8.59
CA ALA A 110 -10.18 0.21 -9.28
C ALA A 110 -9.23 -0.38 -10.32
N VAL A 111 -8.51 -1.45 -9.95
CA VAL A 111 -7.67 -2.26 -10.86
C VAL A 111 -8.50 -2.76 -12.06
N TYR A 112 -9.66 -3.38 -11.78
CA TYR A 112 -10.59 -3.81 -12.83
C TYR A 112 -10.99 -2.67 -13.77
N LYS A 113 -11.34 -1.49 -13.21
CA LYS A 113 -11.77 -0.32 -14.01
C LYS A 113 -10.64 0.23 -14.89
N ILE A 114 -9.40 0.28 -14.39
CA ILE A 114 -8.24 0.72 -15.17
C ILE A 114 -7.99 -0.23 -16.35
N VAL A 115 -7.98 -1.54 -16.10
CA VAL A 115 -7.73 -2.53 -17.15
C VAL A 115 -8.87 -2.55 -18.16
N LYS A 116 -10.13 -2.51 -17.70
CA LYS A 116 -11.32 -2.43 -18.58
C LYS A 116 -11.30 -1.18 -19.47
N PHE A 117 -10.75 -0.06 -18.99
CA PHE A 117 -10.64 1.15 -19.79
C PHE A 117 -9.58 1.02 -20.90
N ASN A 118 -8.61 0.12 -20.76
CA ASN A 118 -7.46 0.01 -21.66
C ASN A 118 -7.44 -1.27 -22.50
N ALA A 119 -8.27 -2.25 -22.17
CA ALA A 119 -8.20 -3.60 -22.72
C ALA A 119 -9.57 -4.30 -22.68
N SER A 120 -9.61 -5.58 -23.04
CA SER A 120 -10.86 -6.35 -23.08
C SER A 120 -11.43 -6.58 -21.67
N ARG A 121 -12.72 -6.92 -21.63
CA ARG A 121 -13.39 -7.31 -20.38
C ARG A 121 -12.72 -8.53 -19.73
N ASN A 122 -12.24 -9.50 -20.52
CA ASN A 122 -11.62 -10.71 -19.99
C ASN A 122 -10.27 -10.41 -19.31
N GLU A 123 -9.51 -9.47 -19.84
CA GLU A 123 -8.26 -9.00 -19.21
C GLU A 123 -8.57 -8.25 -17.91
N ALA A 124 -9.60 -7.40 -17.91
CA ALA A 124 -10.06 -6.72 -16.70
C ALA A 124 -10.49 -7.71 -15.61
N LEU A 125 -11.26 -8.74 -15.99
CA LEU A 125 -11.63 -9.82 -15.09
C LEU A 125 -10.38 -10.53 -14.57
N THR A 126 -9.41 -10.86 -15.43
CA THR A 126 -8.14 -11.47 -15.00
C THR A 126 -7.45 -10.61 -13.95
N ALA A 127 -7.43 -9.29 -14.12
CA ALA A 127 -6.81 -8.38 -13.16
C ALA A 127 -7.52 -8.39 -11.80
N ALA A 128 -8.86 -8.40 -11.80
CA ALA A 128 -9.64 -8.58 -10.58
C ALA A 128 -9.34 -9.93 -9.90
N TRP A 129 -9.29 -11.02 -10.68
CA TRP A 129 -8.96 -12.36 -10.17
C TRP A 129 -7.58 -12.39 -9.50
N LEU A 130 -6.57 -11.84 -10.16
CA LEU A 130 -5.21 -11.74 -9.65
C LEU A 130 -5.08 -10.85 -8.40
N TRP A 131 -6.05 -9.97 -8.13
CA TRP A 131 -6.10 -9.17 -6.90
C TRP A 131 -6.82 -9.93 -5.78
N PHE A 132 -8.07 -10.36 -6.03
CA PHE A 132 -8.92 -10.95 -5.00
C PHE A 132 -8.45 -12.31 -4.52
N PHE A 133 -7.85 -13.11 -5.40
CA PHE A 133 -7.40 -14.48 -5.08
C PHE A 133 -5.89 -14.55 -4.85
N ASN A 134 -5.26 -13.41 -4.60
CA ASN A 134 -3.84 -13.37 -4.29
C ASN A 134 -3.61 -13.74 -2.81
N PRO A 135 -2.94 -14.87 -2.53
CA PRO A 135 -2.69 -15.27 -1.14
C PRO A 135 -1.80 -14.28 -0.42
N TYR A 136 -0.82 -13.66 -1.11
CA TYR A 136 0.04 -12.64 -0.53
C TYR A 136 -0.79 -11.42 -0.08
N LEU A 137 -1.72 -10.91 -0.90
CA LEU A 137 -2.57 -9.77 -0.51
C LEU A 137 -3.50 -10.11 0.66
N THR A 138 -3.99 -11.34 0.71
CA THR A 138 -4.82 -11.82 1.83
C THR A 138 -4.04 -11.81 3.13
N VAL A 139 -2.81 -12.33 3.12
CA VAL A 139 -1.94 -12.31 4.29
C VAL A 139 -1.58 -10.87 4.66
N ALA A 140 -1.17 -10.06 3.69
CA ALA A 140 -0.69 -8.71 3.93
C ALA A 140 -1.78 -7.75 4.44
N ILE A 141 -2.96 -7.76 3.82
CA ILE A 141 -4.02 -6.80 4.11
C ILE A 141 -4.91 -7.30 5.23
N GLU A 142 -5.36 -8.55 5.15
CA GLU A 142 -6.43 -9.04 6.01
C GLU A 142 -5.88 -9.72 7.27
N MET A 143 -4.84 -10.54 7.12
CA MET A 143 -4.28 -11.29 8.25
C MET A 143 -3.36 -10.39 9.08
N ASP A 144 -2.41 -9.72 8.43
CA ASP A 144 -1.52 -8.75 9.04
C ASP A 144 -2.26 -7.43 9.35
N GLY A 145 -3.35 -7.10 8.66
CA GLY A 145 -4.12 -5.90 8.99
C GLY A 145 -3.39 -4.60 8.63
N THR A 146 -2.57 -4.60 7.58
CA THR A 146 -1.87 -3.38 7.17
C THR A 146 -2.84 -2.39 6.52
N ILE A 147 -2.82 -1.17 7.04
CA ILE A 147 -3.72 -0.12 6.58
C ILE A 147 -3.25 0.59 5.30
N ASP A 148 -2.06 0.25 4.80
CA ASP A 148 -1.49 0.84 3.60
C ASP A 148 -2.40 0.70 2.37
N VAL A 149 -3.28 -0.31 2.37
CA VAL A 149 -4.31 -0.51 1.34
C VAL A 149 -5.20 0.73 1.14
N VAL A 150 -5.42 1.54 2.18
CA VAL A 150 -6.19 2.80 2.08
C VAL A 150 -5.48 3.78 1.16
N SER A 151 -4.17 4.00 1.39
CA SER A 151 -3.37 4.88 0.54
C SER A 151 -3.25 4.34 -0.89
N VAL A 152 -3.09 3.02 -1.03
CA VAL A 152 -3.07 2.32 -2.32
C VAL A 152 -4.36 2.54 -3.10
N PHE A 153 -5.53 2.38 -2.48
CA PHE A 153 -6.81 2.64 -3.12
C PHE A 153 -6.88 4.06 -3.69
N PHE A 154 -6.53 5.07 -2.87
CA PHE A 154 -6.60 6.47 -3.28
C PHE A 154 -5.59 6.81 -4.37
N ALA A 155 -4.37 6.27 -4.32
CA ALA A 155 -3.35 6.45 -5.36
C ALA A 155 -3.79 5.81 -6.70
N ILE A 156 -4.29 4.58 -6.67
CA ILE A 156 -4.76 3.87 -7.88
C ILE A 156 -6.02 4.53 -8.46
N THR A 157 -6.93 4.99 -7.62
CA THR A 157 -8.14 5.70 -8.07
C THR A 157 -7.80 7.10 -8.60
N SER A 158 -6.84 7.80 -8.00
CA SER A 158 -6.27 9.03 -8.54
C SER A 158 -5.72 8.82 -9.94
N LEU A 159 -4.96 7.74 -10.15
CA LEU A 159 -4.42 7.38 -11.46
C LEU A 159 -5.52 7.04 -12.48
N TYR A 160 -6.55 6.31 -12.07
CA TYR A 160 -7.72 6.05 -12.91
C TYR A 160 -8.39 7.35 -13.38
N PHE A 161 -8.60 8.31 -12.47
CA PHE A 161 -9.19 9.60 -12.82
C PHE A 161 -8.25 10.50 -13.63
N PHE A 162 -6.94 10.40 -13.41
CA PHE A 162 -5.93 11.08 -14.24
C PHE A 162 -6.02 10.63 -15.70
N ILE A 163 -6.07 9.31 -15.93
CA ILE A 163 -6.20 8.71 -17.26
C ILE A 163 -7.56 9.05 -17.90
N LYS A 164 -8.60 9.25 -17.08
CA LYS A 164 -9.94 9.71 -17.50
C LYS A 164 -10.05 11.24 -17.68
N GLU A 165 -8.94 11.97 -17.61
CA GLU A 165 -8.89 13.43 -17.76
C GLU A 165 -9.67 14.22 -16.69
N LYS A 166 -10.01 13.58 -15.56
CA LYS A 166 -10.64 14.23 -14.41
C LYS A 166 -9.58 14.73 -13.42
N PHE A 167 -8.76 15.67 -13.86
CA PHE A 167 -7.53 16.09 -13.17
C PHE A 167 -7.75 16.68 -11.76
N LYS A 168 -8.80 17.48 -11.54
CA LYS A 168 -9.13 18.01 -10.20
C LYS A 168 -9.44 16.89 -9.21
N LEU A 169 -10.24 15.90 -9.64
CA LEU A 169 -10.58 14.75 -8.81
C LEU A 169 -9.37 13.83 -8.60
N SER A 170 -8.51 13.70 -9.60
CA SER A 170 -7.23 12.99 -9.47
C SER A 170 -6.33 13.62 -8.40
N GLY A 171 -6.17 14.96 -8.43
CA GLY A 171 -5.41 15.70 -7.42
C GLY A 171 -5.99 15.54 -6.01
N PHE A 172 -7.31 15.70 -5.87
CA PHE A 172 -8.03 15.49 -4.61
C PHE A 172 -7.78 14.09 -4.01
N LEU A 173 -7.96 13.04 -4.81
CA LEU A 173 -7.75 11.66 -4.34
C LEU A 173 -6.27 11.38 -4.04
N LEU A 174 -5.35 11.94 -4.82
CA LEU A 174 -3.92 11.78 -4.55
C LEU A 174 -3.58 12.39 -3.19
N THR A 175 -4.11 13.57 -2.87
CA THR A 175 -3.93 14.19 -1.56
C THR A 175 -4.43 13.30 -0.43
N ILE A 176 -5.62 12.71 -0.55
CA ILE A 176 -6.13 11.79 0.50
C ILE A 176 -5.19 10.59 0.66
N GLY A 177 -4.71 10.02 -0.46
CA GLY A 177 -3.70 8.97 -0.43
C GLY A 177 -2.41 9.39 0.26
N THR A 178 -1.92 10.60 -0.03
CA THR A 178 -0.71 11.21 0.56
C THR A 178 -0.86 11.50 2.05
N ILE A 179 -2.05 11.92 2.48
CA ILE A 179 -2.37 12.16 3.89
C ILE A 179 -2.47 10.83 4.66
N ALA A 180 -2.94 9.77 4.00
CA ALA A 180 -2.98 8.42 4.58
C ALA A 180 -1.58 7.78 4.70
N ARG A 181 -0.68 8.03 3.73
CA ARG A 181 0.75 7.65 3.70
C ARG A 181 1.50 8.57 2.73
N PHE A 182 2.77 8.89 2.94
CA PHE A 182 3.43 9.88 2.08
C PHE A 182 3.84 9.37 0.70
N TRP A 183 3.95 8.07 0.48
CA TRP A 183 4.47 7.52 -0.78
C TRP A 183 3.75 8.00 -2.06
N PRO A 184 2.41 8.26 -2.11
CA PRO A 184 1.75 8.74 -3.33
C PRO A 184 2.23 10.13 -3.77
N LEU A 185 2.87 10.90 -2.89
CA LEU A 185 3.53 12.17 -3.23
C LEU A 185 4.56 11.97 -4.36
N ALA A 186 5.21 10.81 -4.42
CA ALA A 186 6.17 10.44 -5.46
C ALA A 186 5.55 10.46 -6.88
N LEU A 187 4.23 10.36 -7.00
CA LEU A 187 3.53 10.37 -8.30
C LEU A 187 3.36 11.78 -8.89
N ILE A 188 3.44 12.84 -8.07
CA ILE A 188 3.12 14.21 -8.51
C ILE A 188 4.00 14.66 -9.68
N PRO A 189 5.34 14.63 -9.61
CA PRO A 189 6.19 15.05 -10.73
C PRO A 189 5.86 14.37 -12.05
N PHE A 190 5.46 13.10 -12.05
CA PHE A 190 5.09 12.40 -13.28
C PHE A 190 3.75 12.86 -13.85
N TYR A 191 2.76 13.12 -12.99
CA TYR A 191 1.51 13.72 -13.44
C TYR A 191 1.74 15.10 -14.04
N LEU A 192 2.58 15.93 -13.38
CA LEU A 192 2.92 17.26 -13.87
C LEU A 192 3.71 17.20 -15.19
N ILE A 193 4.72 16.34 -15.29
CA ILE A 193 5.51 16.14 -16.52
C ILE A 193 4.61 15.73 -17.68
N VAL A 194 3.68 14.79 -17.48
CA VAL A 194 2.75 14.37 -18.53
C VAL A 194 1.87 15.54 -18.99
N LEU A 195 1.37 16.38 -18.07
CA LEU A 195 0.54 17.54 -18.40
C LEU A 195 1.33 18.66 -19.10
N ILE A 196 2.55 18.94 -18.64
CA ILE A 196 3.48 19.91 -19.25
C ILE A 196 3.81 19.46 -20.68
N ASN A 197 4.16 18.18 -20.86
CA ASN A 197 4.50 17.63 -22.16
C ASN A 197 3.32 17.75 -23.14
N LYS A 198 2.09 17.52 -22.67
CA LYS A 198 0.86 17.74 -23.45
C LYS A 198 0.49 19.22 -23.67
N LYS A 199 1.24 20.18 -23.12
CA LYS A 199 0.91 21.62 -23.10
C LYS A 199 -0.47 21.91 -22.51
N ALA A 200 -0.93 21.08 -21.57
CA ALA A 200 -2.29 21.12 -21.04
C ALA A 200 -2.37 21.97 -19.76
N TRP A 201 -2.06 23.27 -19.84
CA TRP A 201 -1.93 24.14 -18.66
C TRP A 201 -3.18 24.26 -17.80
N ARG A 202 -4.37 24.34 -18.41
CA ARG A 202 -5.64 24.32 -17.66
C ARG A 202 -5.78 23.05 -16.81
N ASN A 203 -5.37 21.91 -17.36
CA ASN A 203 -5.43 20.62 -16.67
C ASN A 203 -4.37 20.51 -15.57
N PHE A 204 -3.17 21.09 -15.80
CA PHE A 204 -2.13 21.26 -14.78
C PHE A 204 -2.67 22.05 -13.58
N VAL A 205 -3.27 23.22 -13.83
CA VAL A 205 -3.87 24.05 -12.77
C VAL A 205 -4.98 23.31 -12.06
N ASN A 206 -5.89 22.64 -12.79
CA ASN A 206 -6.96 21.85 -12.18
C ASN A 206 -6.43 20.74 -11.26
N PHE A 207 -5.36 20.06 -11.65
CA PHE A 207 -4.71 19.04 -10.83
C PHE A 207 -4.13 19.63 -9.54
N ILE A 208 -3.32 20.69 -9.66
CA ILE A 208 -2.71 21.38 -8.52
C ILE A 208 -3.76 21.97 -7.59
N LEU A 209 -4.83 22.59 -8.12
CA LEU A 209 -5.94 23.10 -7.32
C LEU A 209 -6.63 21.96 -6.55
N GLY A 210 -6.88 20.82 -7.20
CA GLY A 210 -7.45 19.65 -6.53
C GLY A 210 -6.55 19.15 -5.40
N PHE A 211 -5.24 19.11 -5.63
CA PHE A 211 -4.26 18.66 -4.65
C PHE A 211 -4.14 19.63 -3.46
N SER A 212 -3.81 20.89 -3.74
CA SER A 212 -3.53 21.93 -2.74
C SER A 212 -4.75 22.33 -1.92
N LEU A 213 -5.94 22.44 -2.53
CA LEU A 213 -7.17 22.76 -1.80
C LEU A 213 -7.49 21.68 -0.77
N THR A 214 -7.27 20.41 -1.11
CA THR A 214 -7.52 19.28 -0.20
C THR A 214 -6.54 19.30 0.98
N ILE A 215 -5.26 19.60 0.73
CA ILE A 215 -4.26 19.77 1.79
C ILE A 215 -4.66 20.93 2.70
N LEU A 216 -5.04 22.07 2.12
CA LEU A 216 -5.42 23.25 2.89
C LEU A 216 -6.64 22.98 3.78
N ILE A 217 -7.67 22.31 3.25
CA ILE A 217 -8.85 21.91 4.04
C ILE A 217 -8.42 21.00 5.19
N PHE A 218 -7.58 20.00 4.93
CA PHE A 218 -7.12 19.08 5.97
C PHE A 218 -6.28 19.79 7.05
N LEU A 219 -5.34 20.64 6.66
CA LEU A 219 -4.53 21.44 7.58
C LEU A 219 -5.38 22.41 8.38
N LEU A 220 -6.38 23.04 7.76
CA LEU A 220 -7.33 23.93 8.45
C LEU A 220 -8.11 23.15 9.51
N LEU A 221 -8.63 21.97 9.19
CA LEU A 221 -9.34 21.13 10.16
C LEU A 221 -8.45 20.74 11.34
N ILE A 222 -7.17 20.41 11.10
CA ILE A 222 -6.23 20.12 12.18
C ILE A 222 -5.90 21.37 12.99
N ALA A 223 -5.70 22.52 12.34
CA ALA A 223 -5.44 23.79 13.01
C ALA A 223 -6.61 24.21 13.91
N LEU A 224 -7.85 23.92 13.51
CA LEU A 224 -9.03 24.15 14.37
C LEU A 224 -9.03 23.26 15.62
N ILE A 225 -8.47 22.05 15.55
CA ILE A 225 -8.42 21.11 16.69
C ILE A 225 -7.22 21.40 17.60
N LYS A 226 -6.05 21.69 17.01
CA LYS A 226 -4.75 21.76 17.71
C LYS A 226 -4.21 23.19 17.86
N GLY A 227 -4.88 24.19 17.31
CA GLY A 227 -4.39 25.57 17.24
C GLY A 227 -3.12 25.68 16.38
N LEU A 228 -2.33 26.73 16.63
CA LEU A 228 -1.07 26.99 15.90
C LEU A 228 0.04 25.95 16.17
N ASN A 229 -0.10 25.14 17.23
CA ASN A 229 0.83 24.04 17.53
C ASN A 229 0.86 22.98 16.41
N VAL A 230 -0.15 22.96 15.52
CA VAL A 230 -0.16 22.12 14.32
C VAL A 230 1.13 22.25 13.50
N PHE A 231 1.70 23.46 13.39
CA PHE A 231 2.92 23.68 12.61
C PHE A 231 4.15 23.07 13.29
N GLN A 232 4.25 23.20 14.61
CA GLN A 232 5.32 22.58 15.39
C GLN A 232 5.20 21.06 15.38
N GLU A 233 3.99 20.52 15.52
CA GLU A 233 3.76 19.08 15.43
C GLU A 233 4.00 18.54 14.01
N PHE A 234 3.62 19.28 12.96
CA PHE A 234 3.89 18.90 11.57
C PHE A 234 5.40 18.94 11.29
N TYR A 235 6.11 19.94 11.77
CA TYR A 235 7.56 19.99 11.71
C TYR A 235 8.18 18.82 12.49
N GLY A 236 7.71 18.58 13.72
CA GLY A 236 8.06 17.46 14.59
C GLY A 236 7.85 16.12 13.89
N MET A 237 6.74 15.97 13.17
CA MET A 237 6.45 14.81 12.34
C MET A 237 7.49 14.66 11.23
N LEU A 238 7.76 15.71 10.45
CA LEU A 238 8.74 15.65 9.35
C LEU A 238 10.14 15.28 9.82
N ILE A 239 10.55 15.74 11.02
CA ILE A 239 11.84 15.38 11.63
C ILE A 239 11.77 14.08 12.46
N SER A 240 10.59 13.52 12.71
CA SER A 240 10.45 12.29 13.50
C SER A 240 11.03 11.10 12.74
N TYR A 241 11.64 10.18 13.48
CA TYR A 241 12.21 8.95 12.91
C TYR A 241 11.25 8.20 11.99
N ALA A 242 9.95 8.15 12.34
CA ALA A 242 8.92 7.48 11.55
C ALA A 242 8.66 8.14 10.19
N ALA A 243 8.55 9.47 10.11
CA ALA A 243 8.39 10.14 8.81
C ALA A 243 9.71 10.17 8.04
N GLN A 244 10.83 10.32 8.74
CA GLN A 244 12.15 10.27 8.14
C GLN A 244 12.36 8.98 7.36
N HIS A 245 11.81 7.86 7.79
CA HIS A 245 11.92 6.62 7.01
C HIS A 245 11.33 6.73 5.60
N GLU A 246 10.06 7.12 5.46
CA GLU A 246 9.44 7.26 4.14
C GLU A 246 10.14 8.34 3.30
N PHE A 247 10.45 9.50 3.88
CA PHE A 247 11.15 10.58 3.18
C PHE A 247 12.60 10.24 2.81
N LYS A 248 13.37 9.64 3.72
CA LYS A 248 14.74 9.18 3.49
C LYS A 248 14.79 8.09 2.43
N TRP A 249 13.81 7.22 2.37
CA TRP A 249 13.78 6.13 1.40
C TRP A 249 13.36 6.58 0.01
N PHE A 250 12.41 7.52 -0.10
CA PHE A 250 12.02 8.06 -1.41
C PHE A 250 12.96 9.14 -1.93
N LEU A 251 13.38 10.06 -1.07
CA LEU A 251 14.12 11.26 -1.46
C LEU A 251 15.59 11.26 -1.03
N GLY A 252 16.04 10.25 -0.26
CA GLY A 252 17.42 10.14 0.20
C GLY A 252 17.76 11.02 1.41
N PHE A 253 16.96 12.05 1.69
CA PHE A 253 17.27 13.05 2.70
C PHE A 253 17.33 12.45 4.11
N ASN A 254 18.52 12.46 4.71
CA ASN A 254 18.71 12.14 6.12
C ASN A 254 18.84 13.45 6.92
N ILE A 255 17.74 13.93 7.48
CA ILE A 255 17.74 15.12 8.35
C ILE A 255 18.00 14.65 9.79
N SER A 256 19.18 14.04 10.04
CA SER A 256 19.52 13.55 11.38
C SER A 256 20.66 14.37 11.99
N GLY A 257 20.33 15.21 12.96
CA GLY A 257 21.29 15.97 13.78
C GLY A 257 21.65 17.36 13.25
N TRP A 258 22.47 18.09 14.01
CA TRP A 258 23.00 19.42 13.67
C TRP A 258 23.95 19.42 12.45
N GLY A 259 24.36 18.23 11.97
CA GLY A 259 25.12 18.05 10.75
C GLY A 259 24.20 17.73 9.58
N TRP A 260 23.94 18.71 8.71
CA TRP A 260 23.19 18.54 7.47
C TRP A 260 23.96 17.67 6.47
N ARG A 261 23.94 16.34 6.65
CA ARG A 261 24.47 15.40 5.65
C ARG A 261 23.36 14.99 4.69
N ILE A 262 23.32 15.66 3.53
CA ILE A 262 22.44 15.29 2.44
C ILE A 262 23.07 14.09 1.71
N THR A 263 22.60 12.89 2.01
CA THR A 263 22.84 11.71 1.17
C THR A 263 21.75 11.64 0.12
N ILE A 264 22.08 11.54 -1.17
CA ILE A 264 21.06 11.24 -2.19
C ILE A 264 21.01 9.72 -2.33
N GLY A 265 19.85 9.13 -2.05
CA GLY A 265 19.64 7.69 -2.18
C GLY A 265 19.60 7.27 -3.65
N LEU A 266 20.02 6.04 -3.95
CA LEU A 266 19.96 5.48 -5.30
C LEU A 266 18.55 5.53 -5.89
N VAL A 267 17.52 5.27 -5.07
CA VAL A 267 16.10 5.38 -5.46
C VAL A 267 15.77 6.78 -5.98
N SER A 268 16.27 7.83 -5.32
CA SER A 268 16.03 9.22 -5.70
C SER A 268 16.77 9.59 -6.98
N LEU A 269 18.01 9.09 -7.17
CA LEU A 269 18.71 9.24 -8.45
C LEU A 269 17.94 8.59 -9.60
N ILE A 270 17.45 7.36 -9.41
CA ILE A 270 16.63 6.65 -10.40
C ILE A 270 15.31 7.40 -10.64
N TYR A 271 14.68 7.92 -9.60
CA TYR A 271 13.48 8.75 -9.67
C TYR A 271 13.68 9.96 -10.59
N PHE A 272 14.74 10.75 -10.36
CA PHE A 272 15.02 11.96 -11.14
C PHE A 272 15.44 11.61 -12.57
N ALA A 273 16.27 10.57 -12.75
CA ALA A 273 16.63 10.07 -14.07
C ALA A 273 15.38 9.63 -14.85
N GLN A 274 14.47 8.88 -14.22
CA GLN A 274 13.24 8.44 -14.85
C GLN A 274 12.30 9.61 -15.18
N ALA A 275 12.18 10.59 -14.29
CA ALA A 275 11.42 11.82 -14.54
C ALA A 275 11.98 12.56 -15.76
N PHE A 276 13.30 12.73 -15.84
CA PHE A 276 13.97 13.35 -16.99
C PHE A 276 13.76 12.56 -18.29
N LEU A 277 13.95 11.24 -18.27
CA LEU A 277 13.72 10.38 -19.45
C LEU A 277 12.28 10.47 -19.94
N THR A 278 11.32 10.48 -19.01
CA THR A 278 9.90 10.64 -19.32
C THR A 278 9.62 12.01 -19.93
N PHE A 279 10.20 13.08 -19.36
CA PHE A 279 10.04 14.44 -19.86
C PHE A 279 10.57 14.58 -21.29
N LYS A 280 11.79 14.07 -21.55
CA LYS A 280 12.50 14.28 -22.81
C LYS A 280 12.08 13.33 -23.93
N PHE A 281 11.87 12.05 -23.64
CA PHE A 281 11.79 11.02 -24.67
C PHE A 281 10.42 10.34 -24.81
N TRP A 282 9.54 10.41 -23.81
CA TRP A 282 8.30 9.63 -23.86
C TRP A 282 7.19 10.33 -24.65
N ARG A 283 6.37 9.53 -25.34
CA ARG A 283 5.14 10.02 -25.98
C ARG A 283 4.22 10.70 -24.97
N LYS A 284 3.52 11.73 -25.45
CA LYS A 284 2.61 12.60 -24.69
C LYS A 284 1.25 11.95 -24.44
N ASP A 285 1.22 10.67 -24.03
CA ASP A 285 -0.01 9.93 -23.73
C ASP A 285 -0.31 9.93 -22.22
N LEU A 286 -1.60 9.94 -21.84
CA LEU A 286 -1.97 9.87 -20.41
C LEU A 286 -1.65 8.49 -19.80
N LYS A 287 -1.51 7.47 -20.64
CA LYS A 287 -1.08 6.14 -20.24
C LYS A 287 0.39 6.11 -19.80
N ALA A 288 1.18 7.15 -20.09
CA ALA A 288 2.53 7.32 -19.58
C ALA A 288 2.52 7.36 -18.06
N ALA A 289 1.54 8.05 -17.45
CA ALA A 289 1.41 8.15 -16.00
C ALA A 289 1.33 6.78 -15.31
N LEU A 290 0.63 5.80 -15.92
CA LEU A 290 0.57 4.43 -15.42
C LEU A 290 1.94 3.75 -15.41
N ASN A 291 2.73 3.96 -16.45
CA ASN A 291 4.06 3.36 -16.56
C ASN A 291 5.04 4.06 -15.61
N CYS A 292 4.97 5.37 -15.51
CA CYS A 292 5.78 6.14 -14.58
C CYS A 292 5.54 5.73 -13.13
N ALA A 293 4.26 5.66 -12.72
CA ALA A 293 3.88 5.18 -11.40
C ALA A 293 4.43 3.77 -11.15
N PHE A 294 4.33 2.88 -12.14
CA PHE A 294 4.83 1.51 -11.98
C PHE A 294 6.36 1.47 -11.87
N LEU A 295 7.09 2.17 -12.75
CA LEU A 295 8.55 2.25 -12.74
C LEU A 295 9.10 2.78 -11.42
N ILE A 296 8.42 3.74 -10.80
CA ILE A 296 8.88 4.30 -9.54
C ILE A 296 8.73 3.35 -8.38
N LEU A 297 7.61 2.63 -8.33
CA LEU A 297 7.38 1.64 -7.31
C LEU A 297 8.25 0.39 -7.53
N LEU A 298 8.61 0.09 -8.78
CA LEU A 298 9.62 -0.92 -9.10
C LEU A 298 11.01 -0.50 -8.64
N ALA A 299 11.43 0.75 -8.91
CA ALA A 299 12.70 1.27 -8.44
C ALA A 299 12.77 1.28 -6.90
N PHE A 300 11.68 1.71 -6.27
CA PHE A 300 11.55 1.63 -4.81
C PHE A 300 11.63 0.18 -4.33
N THR A 301 10.87 -0.75 -4.93
CA THR A 301 10.91 -2.17 -4.56
C THR A 301 12.31 -2.76 -4.74
N ALA A 302 13.03 -2.43 -5.81
CA ALA A 302 14.34 -3.01 -6.09
C ALA A 302 15.47 -2.46 -5.22
N PHE A 303 15.43 -1.17 -4.86
CA PHE A 303 16.58 -0.46 -4.31
C PHE A 303 16.34 0.23 -2.97
N ALA A 304 15.09 0.33 -2.51
CA ALA A 304 14.78 0.97 -1.23
C ALA A 304 14.97 0.00 -0.05
N TYR A 305 14.69 0.51 1.15
CA TYR A 305 14.59 -0.33 2.33
C TYR A 305 13.42 -1.30 2.21
N TRP A 306 13.72 -2.58 2.43
CA TRP A 306 12.78 -3.68 2.30
C TRP A 306 11.88 -3.78 3.53
N ASN A 307 10.80 -3.01 3.52
CA ASN A 307 9.68 -3.21 4.41
C ASN A 307 8.58 -4.03 3.69
N ARG A 308 8.11 -5.07 4.35
CA ARG A 308 7.05 -5.96 3.89
C ARG A 308 5.80 -5.22 3.42
N TYR A 309 5.36 -4.18 4.13
CA TYR A 309 4.13 -3.44 3.80
C TYR A 309 4.21 -2.73 2.44
N TYR A 310 5.40 -2.31 2.02
CA TYR A 310 5.57 -1.44 0.84
C TYR A 310 5.40 -2.19 -0.47
N THR A 311 5.50 -3.50 -0.42
CA THR A 311 5.31 -4.35 -1.59
C THR A 311 3.84 -4.42 -2.02
N ILE A 312 2.89 -4.02 -1.17
CA ILE A 312 1.48 -3.82 -1.53
C ILE A 312 1.32 -2.61 -2.47
N TRP A 313 2.19 -1.60 -2.36
CA TRP A 313 2.09 -0.38 -3.16
C TRP A 313 2.28 -0.67 -4.66
N VAL A 314 3.26 -1.52 -5.00
CA VAL A 314 3.59 -1.88 -6.39
C VAL A 314 2.63 -2.92 -6.98
N THR A 315 2.03 -3.76 -6.13
CA THR A 315 1.16 -4.88 -6.51
C THR A 315 0.05 -4.54 -7.52
N PRO A 316 -0.81 -3.52 -7.31
CA PRO A 316 -1.88 -3.22 -8.26
C PRO A 316 -1.32 -2.84 -9.64
N LEU A 317 -0.20 -2.12 -9.68
CA LEU A 317 0.43 -1.71 -10.93
C LEU A 317 1.11 -2.89 -11.63
N ALA A 318 1.70 -3.83 -10.90
CA ALA A 318 2.23 -5.07 -11.46
C ALA A 318 1.11 -5.93 -12.09
N ILE A 319 -0.05 -6.05 -11.42
CA ILE A 319 -1.23 -6.76 -11.95
C ILE A 319 -1.77 -6.06 -13.20
N ILE A 320 -1.89 -4.72 -13.17
CA ILE A 320 -2.34 -3.93 -14.33
C ILE A 320 -1.36 -4.10 -15.50
N ASP A 321 -0.06 -3.89 -15.31
CA ASP A 321 0.93 -4.02 -16.37
C ASP A 321 0.93 -5.46 -16.93
N TYR A 322 0.90 -6.48 -16.06
CA TYR A 322 0.84 -7.87 -16.49
C TYR A 322 -0.36 -8.12 -17.40
N THR A 323 -1.56 -7.75 -16.95
CA THR A 323 -2.80 -8.06 -17.67
C THR A 323 -2.93 -7.31 -19.00
N LEU A 324 -2.43 -6.07 -19.07
CA LEU A 324 -2.41 -5.28 -20.31
C LEU A 324 -1.40 -5.78 -21.34
N ASN A 325 -0.40 -6.57 -20.93
CA ASN A 325 0.76 -6.87 -21.77
C ASN A 325 1.08 -8.36 -21.92
N LYS A 326 0.44 -9.26 -21.16
CA LYS A 326 0.70 -10.71 -21.16
C LYS A 326 0.56 -11.39 -22.52
N ASN A 327 -0.31 -10.87 -23.39
CA ASN A 327 -0.53 -11.43 -24.73
C ASN A 327 0.49 -10.92 -25.76
N LYS A 328 1.20 -9.81 -25.45
CA LYS A 328 2.07 -9.12 -26.40
C LYS A 328 3.55 -9.50 -26.27
N TYR A 329 4.01 -9.90 -25.09
CA TYR A 329 5.45 -10.00 -24.78
C TYR A 329 5.93 -11.42 -24.42
N GLU A 330 5.33 -12.44 -25.05
CA GLU A 330 5.77 -13.84 -25.02
C GLU A 330 5.91 -14.47 -23.61
N LEU A 331 6.44 -15.70 -23.56
CA LEU A 331 6.65 -16.49 -22.34
C LEU A 331 7.49 -15.75 -21.28
N ASN A 332 8.49 -14.98 -21.72
CA ASN A 332 9.44 -14.27 -20.86
C ASN A 332 8.77 -13.28 -19.89
N TYR A 333 7.65 -12.67 -20.29
CA TYR A 333 6.95 -11.71 -19.45
C TYR A 333 6.04 -12.41 -18.41
N LYS A 334 5.53 -13.60 -18.73
CA LYS A 334 4.82 -14.46 -17.76
C LYS A 334 5.77 -15.00 -16.70
N VAL A 335 6.94 -15.49 -17.13
CA VAL A 335 7.99 -15.95 -16.20
C VAL A 335 8.40 -14.83 -15.26
N LEU A 336 8.60 -13.61 -15.78
CA LEU A 336 8.96 -12.46 -14.96
C LEU A 336 7.89 -12.11 -13.91
N PHE A 337 6.60 -12.15 -14.29
CA PHE A 337 5.50 -11.94 -13.34
C PHE A 337 5.48 -13.02 -12.26
N ILE A 338 5.69 -14.28 -12.63
CA ILE A 338 5.75 -15.40 -11.67
C ILE A 338 6.94 -15.21 -10.72
N LEU A 339 8.13 -14.89 -11.23
CA LEU A 339 9.31 -14.63 -10.41
C LEU A 339 9.11 -13.46 -9.46
N PHE A 340 8.42 -12.39 -9.90
CA PHE A 340 8.05 -11.28 -9.02
C PHE A 340 7.21 -11.75 -7.84
N TRP A 341 6.18 -12.57 -8.08
CA TRP A 341 5.34 -13.12 -7.01
C TRP A 341 6.07 -14.13 -6.14
N VAL A 342 6.90 -15.00 -6.71
CA VAL A 342 7.71 -15.95 -5.93
C VAL A 342 8.69 -15.21 -5.03
N GLY A 343 9.43 -14.24 -5.57
CA GLY A 343 10.35 -13.41 -4.78
C GLY A 343 9.62 -12.65 -3.67
N LEU A 344 8.44 -12.11 -3.97
CA LEU A 344 7.59 -11.44 -2.99
C LEU A 344 7.09 -12.38 -1.89
N SER A 345 6.56 -13.54 -2.26
CA SER A 345 6.09 -14.54 -1.31
C SER A 345 7.24 -15.06 -0.44
N LEU A 346 8.42 -15.34 -1.01
CA LEU A 346 9.60 -15.77 -0.26
C LEU A 346 10.13 -14.70 0.67
N PHE A 347 10.21 -13.45 0.22
CA PHE A 347 10.63 -12.33 1.06
C PHE A 347 9.72 -12.18 2.28
N ASN A 348 8.41 -12.29 2.07
CA ASN A 348 7.44 -12.18 3.15
C ASN A 348 7.24 -13.50 3.92
N PHE A 349 7.70 -14.64 3.40
CA PHE A 349 7.54 -15.95 4.00
C PHE A 349 8.11 -15.99 5.42
N SER A 350 9.37 -15.60 5.56
CA SER A 350 10.04 -15.56 6.86
C SER A 350 9.50 -14.49 7.80
N LEU A 351 8.78 -13.48 7.28
CA LEU A 351 8.28 -12.34 8.06
C LEU A 351 6.82 -12.47 8.48
N TRP A 352 6.00 -13.23 7.74
CA TRP A 352 4.55 -13.35 7.95
C TRP A 352 4.05 -14.79 8.04
N TRP A 353 4.69 -15.72 7.34
CA TRP A 353 4.18 -17.10 7.22
C TRP A 353 4.73 -17.98 8.33
N ILE A 354 5.96 -17.70 8.77
CA ILE A 354 6.58 -18.37 9.91
C ILE A 354 6.07 -17.67 11.19
N PRO A 355 6.48 -16.46 11.62
CA PRO A 355 6.12 -15.96 12.94
C PRO A 355 5.18 -14.74 12.93
N PRO A 356 4.06 -14.77 13.67
CA PRO A 356 3.32 -15.94 14.15
C PRO A 356 2.60 -16.65 12.99
N LEU A 357 2.37 -17.97 13.08
CA LEU A 357 1.70 -18.82 12.06
C LEU A 357 0.49 -18.12 11.40
N PHE A 358 0.74 -17.37 10.33
CA PHE A 358 -0.23 -16.47 9.69
C PHE A 358 -0.99 -15.53 10.63
N PHE A 359 -0.36 -15.03 11.69
CA PHE A 359 -0.98 -14.18 12.71
C PHE A 359 -2.13 -14.83 13.51
N ILE A 360 -2.36 -16.13 13.33
CA ILE A 360 -3.37 -16.88 14.07
C ILE A 360 -2.89 -17.00 15.52
N TYR A 361 -3.78 -16.69 16.46
CA TYR A 361 -3.47 -16.90 17.87
C TYR A 361 -3.65 -18.38 18.24
N PRO A 362 -2.73 -18.99 19.00
CA PRO A 362 -2.77 -20.42 19.25
C PRO A 362 -3.79 -20.78 20.34
N TYR A 363 -5.08 -20.78 19.99
CA TYR A 363 -6.19 -21.04 20.92
C TYR A 363 -6.29 -22.50 21.38
N THR A 364 -5.65 -23.43 20.66
CA THR A 364 -5.74 -24.88 20.91
C THR A 364 -4.37 -25.47 21.18
N LYS A 365 -4.31 -26.61 21.88
CA LYS A 365 -3.06 -27.35 22.13
C LYS A 365 -2.30 -27.67 20.83
N TRP A 366 -3.04 -28.01 19.77
CA TRP A 366 -2.46 -28.26 18.45
C TRP A 366 -1.85 -27.00 17.83
N LEU A 367 -2.56 -25.86 17.86
CA LEU A 367 -2.01 -24.58 17.38
C LEU A 367 -0.79 -24.12 18.21
N LEU A 368 -0.79 -24.38 19.52
CA LEU A 368 0.38 -24.12 20.37
C LEU A 368 1.58 -24.98 19.96
N SER A 369 1.33 -26.25 19.65
CA SER A 369 2.37 -27.17 19.17
C SER A 369 2.93 -26.71 17.81
N LEU A 370 2.06 -26.26 16.90
CA LEU A 370 2.48 -25.67 15.63
C LEU A 370 3.26 -24.36 15.81
N ASP A 371 2.78 -23.43 16.65
CA ASP A 371 3.49 -22.19 16.96
C ASP A 371 4.88 -22.47 17.56
N ALA A 372 5.01 -23.52 18.38
CA ALA A 372 6.30 -23.97 18.92
C ALA A 372 7.23 -24.54 17.84
N ILE A 373 6.73 -25.38 16.92
CA ILE A 373 7.52 -25.90 15.78
C ILE A 373 8.00 -24.75 14.90
N VAL A 374 7.13 -23.81 14.61
CA VAL A 374 7.42 -22.61 13.81
C VAL A 374 8.50 -21.74 14.47
N LYS A 375 8.38 -21.48 15.78
CA LYS A 375 9.41 -20.75 16.55
C LYS A 375 10.74 -21.50 16.60
N ALA A 376 10.71 -22.83 16.71
CA ALA A 376 11.92 -23.64 16.66
C ALA A 376 12.61 -23.57 15.29
N PHE A 377 11.83 -23.49 14.21
CA PHE A 377 12.36 -23.26 12.86
C PHE A 377 12.95 -21.85 12.69
N GLU A 378 12.29 -20.82 13.24
CA GLU A 378 12.77 -19.43 13.23
C GLU A 378 14.06 -19.25 14.03
N ALA A 379 14.20 -19.98 15.16
CA ALA A 379 15.39 -19.96 15.99
C ALA A 379 16.64 -20.50 15.26
N GLN A 380 16.48 -21.20 14.13
CA GLN A 380 17.60 -21.55 13.26
C GLN A 380 18.04 -20.31 12.47
N GLU A 381 19.07 -19.62 12.96
CA GLU A 381 19.58 -18.34 12.44
C GLU A 381 19.84 -18.34 10.91
N SER A 382 20.22 -19.48 10.35
CA SER A 382 20.41 -19.62 8.89
C SER A 382 19.11 -19.48 8.10
N SER A 383 17.98 -19.97 8.61
CA SER A 383 16.70 -19.97 7.88
C SER A 383 16.06 -18.57 7.88
N SER A 384 16.18 -17.83 8.99
CA SER A 384 15.56 -16.53 9.21
C SER A 384 16.19 -15.41 8.35
N LEU A 385 17.46 -15.55 7.96
CA LEU A 385 18.14 -14.59 7.08
C LEU A 385 18.20 -15.04 5.62
N LEU A 386 18.44 -16.34 5.34
CA LEU A 386 18.65 -16.82 3.97
C LEU A 386 17.41 -16.68 3.09
N ILE A 387 16.24 -17.11 3.58
CA ILE A 387 14.98 -17.08 2.82
C ILE A 387 14.59 -15.65 2.42
N PRO A 388 14.52 -14.67 3.34
CA PRO A 388 14.18 -13.31 2.96
C PRO A 388 15.25 -12.66 2.10
N THR A 389 16.53 -12.97 2.30
CA THR A 389 17.62 -12.44 1.46
C THR A 389 17.50 -12.96 0.03
N PHE A 390 17.27 -14.25 -0.15
CA PHE A 390 17.05 -14.85 -1.46
C PHE A 390 15.77 -14.33 -2.13
N GLY A 391 14.67 -14.23 -1.38
CA GLY A 391 13.43 -13.62 -1.85
C GLY A 391 13.60 -12.17 -2.30
N ARG A 392 14.34 -11.36 -1.53
CA ARG A 392 14.72 -9.99 -1.90
C ARG A 392 15.53 -9.95 -3.17
N SER A 393 16.53 -10.82 -3.34
CA SER A 393 17.35 -10.87 -4.56
C SER A 393 16.51 -11.18 -5.80
N ILE A 394 15.61 -12.18 -5.72
CA ILE A 394 14.67 -12.50 -6.82
C ILE A 394 13.75 -11.30 -7.10
N LEU A 395 13.18 -10.70 -6.05
CA LEU A 395 12.25 -9.59 -6.19
C LEU A 395 12.95 -8.35 -6.78
N ALA A 396 14.16 -8.02 -6.33
CA ALA A 396 14.98 -6.92 -6.87
C ALA A 396 15.32 -7.14 -8.34
N ALA A 397 15.81 -8.34 -8.68
CA ALA A 397 16.16 -8.69 -10.05
C ALA A 397 14.94 -8.64 -10.97
N SER A 398 13.81 -9.21 -10.54
CA SER A 398 12.57 -9.17 -11.32
C SER A 398 12.06 -7.74 -11.49
N ALA A 399 12.11 -6.92 -10.45
CA ALA A 399 11.70 -5.52 -10.51
C ALA A 399 12.60 -4.68 -11.43
N LEU A 400 13.92 -4.93 -11.41
CA LEU A 400 14.87 -4.29 -12.32
C LEU A 400 14.64 -4.70 -13.78
N ILE A 401 14.41 -5.99 -14.05
CA ILE A 401 14.11 -6.47 -15.41
C ILE A 401 12.77 -5.86 -15.89
N TYR A 402 11.75 -5.78 -15.02
CA TYR A 402 10.50 -5.08 -15.32
C TYR A 402 10.76 -3.62 -15.66
N PHE A 403 11.57 -2.93 -14.85
CA PHE A 403 11.92 -1.53 -15.02
C PHE A 403 12.56 -1.27 -16.40
N LEU A 404 13.53 -2.11 -16.78
CA LEU A 404 14.19 -2.03 -18.09
C LEU A 404 13.23 -2.32 -19.24
N LYS A 405 12.41 -3.39 -19.13
CA LYS A 405 11.43 -3.76 -20.17
C LYS A 405 10.39 -2.67 -20.42
N VAL A 406 9.86 -2.07 -19.36
CA VAL A 406 8.85 -1.00 -19.45
C VAL A 406 9.44 0.25 -20.12
N ASN A 407 10.67 0.64 -19.76
CA ASN A 407 11.39 1.73 -20.43
C ASN A 407 11.64 1.42 -21.91
N PHE A 408 12.20 0.25 -22.24
CA PHE A 408 12.50 -0.14 -23.62
C PHE A 408 11.25 -0.16 -24.51
N ARG A 409 10.12 -0.67 -23.99
CA ARG A 409 8.81 -0.63 -24.66
C ARG A 409 8.37 0.78 -25.02
N ARG A 410 8.70 1.78 -24.19
CA ARG A 410 8.34 3.18 -24.42
C ARG A 410 9.26 3.85 -25.43
N PHE A 411 10.57 3.56 -25.40
CA PHE A 411 11.50 4.04 -26.44
C PHE A 411 11.15 3.52 -27.84
N LYS A 412 10.86 2.22 -27.98
CA LYS A 412 10.46 1.59 -29.27
C LYS A 412 9.17 2.11 -29.89
N ARG A 413 8.36 2.88 -29.17
CA ARG A 413 7.18 3.52 -29.74
C ARG A 413 7.49 4.92 -30.25
N VAL A 414 8.57 5.56 -29.83
CA VAL A 414 8.85 6.96 -30.19
C VAL A 414 9.45 7.03 -31.58
N TYR A 415 10.37 6.12 -31.86
CA TYR A 415 10.85 5.74 -33.19
C TYR A 415 9.91 4.70 -33.78
#